data_AF-A0A7X3QQ91-F1
#
_entry.id   AF-A0A7X3QQ91-F1
#
_cell.length_a   1.000
_cell.length_b   1.000
_cell.length_c   1.000
_cell.angle_alpha   90.00
_cell.angle_beta   90.00
_cell.angle_gamma   90.00
#
_symmetry.space_group_name_H-M   'P 1'
#
loop_
_entity.id
_entity.type
_entity.pdbx_description
1 polymer ?
#
loop_
_entity_poly.entity_id
_entity_poly.type
_entity_poly.pdbx_seq_one_letter_code
_entity_poly.pdbx_strand_id
1 'polypeptide(L)'
;MTLRPDLFRRLRTVTARSLVRALERDGFTYRRRKGSGRVYRNEDGRRVVLHYHGSSDTFPVGTLRSMLKAAQWTEDDLRRLRLI
;
A
#
# COMPACT_ATOMS: atom_id res chain seq x y z
N MET A 1 2.52 -9.19 13.65
CA MET A 1 1.53 -8.17 13.23
C MET A 1 0.28 -8.86 12.72
N THR A 2 -0.78 -8.89 13.52
CA THR A 2 -2.02 -9.61 13.20
C THR A 2 -3.04 -8.63 12.65
N LEU A 3 -3.14 -8.55 11.32
CA LEU A 3 -4.27 -7.88 10.66
C LEU A 3 -5.48 -8.80 10.74
N ARG A 4 -6.62 -8.29 11.20
CA ARG A 4 -7.85 -9.09 11.30
C ARG A 4 -8.33 -9.50 9.90
N PRO A 5 -8.92 -10.70 9.75
CA PRO A 5 -9.40 -11.18 8.46
C PRO A 5 -10.50 -10.30 7.85
N ASP A 6 -11.34 -9.65 8.64
CA ASP A 6 -12.40 -8.73 8.18
C ASP A 6 -11.85 -7.47 7.50
N LEU A 7 -10.69 -6.96 7.93
CA LEU A 7 -10.02 -5.81 7.31
C LEU A 7 -9.68 -6.08 5.85
N PHE A 8 -9.28 -7.30 5.50
CA PHE A 8 -8.98 -7.65 4.12
C PHE A 8 -10.20 -7.55 3.20
N ARG A 9 -11.42 -7.67 3.74
CA ARG A 9 -12.65 -7.45 2.96
C ARG A 9 -12.81 -5.98 2.59
N ARG A 10 -12.50 -5.07 3.52
CA ARG A 10 -12.50 -3.61 3.28
C ARG A 10 -11.37 -3.18 2.36
N LEU A 11 -10.19 -3.78 2.49
CA LEU A 11 -9.03 -3.46 1.67
C LEU A 11 -9.18 -3.88 0.18
N ARG A 12 -10.13 -4.77 -0.16
CA ARG A 12 -10.39 -5.16 -1.55
C ARG A 12 -10.88 -4.00 -2.43
N THR A 13 -11.50 -2.98 -1.84
CA THR A 13 -11.97 -1.79 -2.58
C THR A 13 -10.90 -0.70 -2.68
N VAL A 14 -9.74 -0.91 -2.08
CA VAL A 14 -8.64 0.06 -2.11
C VAL A 14 -8.01 0.06 -3.50
N THR A 15 -8.06 1.23 -4.12
CA THR A 15 -7.45 1.48 -5.42
C THR A 15 -5.98 1.84 -5.29
N ALA A 16 -5.23 1.73 -6.38
CA ALA A 16 -3.86 2.22 -6.52
C ALA A 16 -3.72 3.68 -6.07
N ARG A 17 -4.69 4.53 -6.39
CA ARG A 17 -4.70 5.92 -5.94
C ARG A 17 -4.72 6.04 -4.42
N SER A 18 -5.59 5.29 -3.75
CA SER A 18 -5.71 5.32 -2.29
C SER A 18 -4.44 4.80 -1.62
N LEU A 19 -3.86 3.71 -2.16
CA LEU A 19 -2.59 3.17 -1.68
C LEU A 19 -1.42 4.13 -1.85
N VAL A 20 -1.30 4.78 -3.01
CA VAL A 20 -0.25 5.79 -3.25
C VAL A 20 -0.41 6.94 -2.27
N ARG A 21 -1.62 7.47 -2.10
CA ARG A 21 -1.87 8.54 -1.11
C ARG A 21 -1.53 8.12 0.31
N ALA A 22 -1.84 6.88 0.69
CA ALA A 22 -1.49 6.34 2.00
C ALA A 22 0.03 6.23 2.17
N LEU A 23 0.75 5.76 1.14
CA LEU A 23 2.21 5.71 1.15
C LEU A 23 2.81 7.11 1.31
N GLU A 24 2.37 8.08 0.52
CA GLU A 24 2.84 9.47 0.61
C GLU A 24 2.57 10.08 2.00
N ARG A 25 1.39 9.81 2.59
CA ARG A 25 1.04 10.25 3.95
C ARG A 25 1.88 9.60 5.05
N ASP A 26 2.31 8.36 4.85
CA ASP A 26 3.21 7.67 5.79
C ASP A 26 4.70 8.06 5.60
N GLY A 27 4.99 9.00 4.69
CA GLY A 27 6.34 9.49 4.42
C GLY A 27 7.10 8.67 3.37
N PHE A 28 6.43 7.78 2.64
CA PHE A 28 7.09 7.15 1.49
C PHE A 28 7.21 8.13 0.33
N THR A 29 8.40 8.17 -0.25
CA THR A 29 8.66 8.96 -1.45
C THR A 29 8.77 8.03 -2.66
N TYR A 30 8.18 8.46 -3.77
CA TYR A 30 8.38 7.80 -5.06
C TYR A 30 9.84 7.97 -5.51
N ARG A 31 10.56 6.86 -5.74
CA ARG A 31 11.98 6.91 -6.12
C ARG A 31 12.25 6.59 -7.57
N ARG A 32 11.62 5.54 -8.12
CA ARG A 32 11.88 5.14 -9.51
C ARG A 32 10.80 4.22 -10.06
N ARG A 33 10.58 4.29 -11.38
CA ARG A 33 9.94 3.25 -12.20
C ARG A 33 11.04 2.39 -12.84
N LYS A 34 11.07 1.09 -12.55
CA LYS A 34 11.84 0.12 -13.35
C LYS A 34 10.82 -0.83 -13.99
N GLY A 35 10.61 -0.73 -15.30
CA GLY A 35 9.52 -1.42 -16.00
C GLY A 35 8.13 -0.85 -15.66
N SER A 36 7.11 -1.71 -15.54
CA SER A 36 5.74 -1.32 -15.16
C SER A 36 5.54 -1.10 -13.64
N GLY A 37 6.54 -1.43 -12.82
CA GLY A 37 6.49 -1.29 -11.37
C GLY A 37 6.88 0.11 -10.89
N ARG A 38 6.15 0.64 -9.91
CA ARG A 38 6.46 1.87 -9.18
C ARG A 38 7.04 1.53 -7.82
N VAL A 39 8.24 2.03 -7.52
CA VAL A 39 8.91 1.77 -6.24
C VAL A 39 8.82 2.99 -5.34
N TYR A 40 8.29 2.77 -4.15
CA TYR A 40 8.18 3.74 -3.07
C TYR A 40 9.14 3.33 -1.96
N ARG A 41 9.91 4.30 -1.45
CA ARG A 41 10.83 4.09 -0.31
C ARG A 41 10.56 5.11 0.77
N ASN A 42 10.52 4.66 2.00
CA ASN A 42 10.54 5.51 3.17
C ASN A 42 12.00 5.84 3.54
N GLU A 43 12.23 6.96 4.21
CA GLU A 43 13.54 7.33 4.79
C GLU A 43 14.00 6.32 5.84
N ASP A 44 13.06 5.67 6.51
CA ASP A 44 13.26 4.56 7.45
C ASP A 44 13.80 3.27 6.77
N GLY A 45 13.92 3.24 5.44
CA GLY A 45 14.46 2.10 4.69
C GLY A 45 13.41 1.10 4.22
N ARG A 46 12.15 1.24 4.64
CA ARG A 46 11.01 0.47 4.13
C ARG A 46 10.83 0.68 2.62
N ARG A 47 10.49 -0.39 1.89
CA ARG A 47 10.32 -0.38 0.43
C ARG A 47 9.05 -1.10 0.01
N VAL A 48 8.20 -0.42 -0.75
CA VAL A 48 6.97 -0.97 -1.33
C VAL A 48 7.02 -0.87 -2.85
N VAL A 49 6.63 -1.95 -3.53
CA VAL A 49 6.57 -2.00 -5.00
C VAL A 49 5.11 -2.15 -5.42
N LEU A 50 4.62 -1.22 -6.24
CA LEU A 50 3.26 -1.16 -6.75
C LEU A 50 3.25 -1.45 -8.25
N HIS A 51 2.44 -2.44 -8.66
CA HIS A 51 2.22 -2.79 -10.07
C HIS A 51 0.78 -2.49 -10.46
N TYR A 52 0.55 -1.38 -11.15
CA TYR A 52 -0.79 -0.98 -11.62
C TYR A 52 -0.69 -0.23 -12.94
N HIS A 53 -1.72 -0.33 -13.77
CA HIS A 53 -1.79 0.34 -15.06
C HIS A 53 -2.46 1.71 -14.92
N GLY A 54 -3.57 1.79 -14.19
CA GLY A 54 -4.35 2.97 -13.89
C GLY A 54 -4.52 3.22 -12.39
N SER A 55 -4.88 4.45 -12.04
CA SER A 55 -5.05 4.86 -10.64
C SER A 55 -6.28 4.25 -9.96
N SER A 56 -7.26 3.79 -10.74
CA SER A 56 -8.47 3.12 -10.25
C SER A 56 -8.33 1.61 -10.12
N ASP A 57 -7.20 1.03 -10.54
CA ASP A 57 -6.96 -0.40 -10.41
C ASP A 57 -6.94 -0.83 -8.94
N THR A 58 -7.56 -1.97 -8.67
CA THR A 58 -7.52 -2.66 -7.37
C THR A 58 -6.47 -3.77 -7.40
N PHE A 59 -5.95 -4.13 -6.23
CA PHE A 59 -4.97 -5.22 -6.12
C PHE A 59 -5.60 -6.49 -5.56
N PRO A 60 -5.14 -7.67 -5.99
CA PRO A 60 -5.54 -8.92 -5.34
C PRO A 60 -5.05 -8.95 -3.89
N VAL A 61 -5.79 -9.64 -3.03
CA VAL A 61 -5.55 -9.68 -1.58
C VAL A 61 -4.13 -10.14 -1.23
N GLY A 62 -3.57 -11.09 -1.97
CA GLY A 62 -2.19 -11.54 -1.76
C GLY A 62 -1.16 -10.42 -1.96
N THR A 63 -1.34 -9.62 -3.00
CA THR A 63 -0.49 -8.47 -3.31
C THR A 63 -0.65 -7.37 -2.27
N LEU A 64 -1.88 -7.05 -1.86
CA LEU A 64 -2.15 -6.12 -0.76
C LEU A 64 -1.45 -6.56 0.52
N ARG A 65 -1.58 -7.84 0.91
CA ARG A 65 -0.96 -8.36 2.12
C ARG A 65 0.56 -8.22 2.09
N SER A 66 1.19 -8.50 0.95
CA SER A 66 2.63 -8.32 0.76
C SER A 66 3.04 -6.84 0.85
N MET A 67 2.27 -5.93 0.25
CA MET A 67 2.52 -4.49 0.32
C MET A 67 2.39 -3.95 1.75
N LEU A 68 1.33 -4.32 2.46
CA LEU A 68 1.10 -3.92 3.85
C LEU A 68 2.18 -4.45 4.79
N LYS A 69 2.62 -5.70 4.56
CA LYS A 69 3.74 -6.28 5.30
C LYS A 69 5.04 -5.54 5.03
N ALA A 70 5.32 -5.17 3.77
CA ALA A 70 6.51 -4.41 3.40
C ALA A 70 6.48 -2.95 3.90
N ALA A 71 5.28 -2.36 4.00
CA ALA A 71 5.07 -1.05 4.61
C ALA A 71 5.10 -1.09 6.15
N GLN A 72 4.99 -2.28 6.74
CA GLN A 72 4.83 -2.51 8.18
C GLN A 72 3.63 -1.75 8.79
N TRP A 73 2.55 -1.59 8.02
CA TRP A 73 1.34 -0.89 8.50
C TRP A 73 0.47 -1.76 9.40
N THR A 74 0.12 -1.22 10.55
CA THR A 74 -0.82 -1.80 11.50
C THR A 74 -2.27 -1.43 11.18
N GLU A 75 -3.24 -2.02 11.88
CA GLU A 75 -4.66 -1.60 11.79
C GLU A 75 -4.82 -0.09 12.09
N ASP A 76 -4.04 0.44 13.03
CA ASP A 76 -4.05 1.87 13.37
C ASP A 76 -3.54 2.72 12.20
N ASP A 77 -2.43 2.32 11.57
CA ASP A 77 -1.93 2.98 10.37
C ASP A 77 -2.95 2.97 9.24
N LEU A 78 -3.63 1.84 9.03
CA LEU A 78 -4.67 1.77 8.01
C LEU A 78 -5.81 2.78 8.26
N ARG A 79 -6.21 2.98 9.53
CA ARG A 79 -7.19 4.01 9.92
C ARG A 79 -6.64 5.42 9.73
N ARG A 80 -5.42 5.69 10.23
CA ARG A 80 -4.72 6.98 10.11
C ARG A 80 -4.56 7.40 8.64
N LEU A 81 -4.28 6.43 7.77
CA LEU A 81 -4.07 6.62 6.34
C LEU A 81 -5.37 6.61 5.52
N ARG A 82 -6.53 6.42 6.17
CA ARG A 82 -7.88 6.38 5.55
C ARG A 82 -8.05 5.28 4.50
N LEU A 83 -7.51 4.10 4.78
CA LEU A 83 -7.70 2.89 3.97
C LEU A 83 -8.88 2.04 4.43
N ILE A 84 -9.33 2.25 5.67
CA ILE A 84 -10.45 1.57 6.33
C ILE A 84 -11.23 2.52 7.24
#